data_AF-A0A7D9EDS3-F1
#
_entry.id   AF-A0A7D9EDS3-F1
#
_cell.length_a   1.000
_cell.length_b   1.000
_cell.length_c   1.000
_cell.angle_alpha   90.00
_cell.angle_beta   90.00
_cell.angle_gamma   90.00
#
_symmetry.space_group_name_H-M   'P 1'
#
loop_
_entity.id
_entity.type
_entity.pdbx_description
1 polymer ?
#
loop_
_entity_poly.entity_id
_entity_poly.type
_entity_poly.pdbx_seq_one_letter_code
_entity_poly.pdbx_strand_id
1 'polypeptide(L)'
;MVNKIVLLGETVDETAATEETKGEVSKPEDPETSAVRKKVIAQRKVLYDANEMEVSKRWTFEEGIKRPYFHVKPLERLQLKNWRDYLDFEVGTGNHRRVVILFERCVIACALYEEFWQRFASYMEVHDCVDGCRSVYDRACRVHLPSKPHIHLAWAAFEEKHENVDKAREILEKLDSVVPGLGYVKLRRANLERRCQEIPNARAIYEQAITENTDAQLVSFYSIKYAKFLTKFAKNVDKAREVLKAALEKDKENKRLYLQLLDLELTMPETNEEKVDEIFELVKNSSLSEEIKESFSQRRLEFLEDFSSNIVKITKAQEAHNKLYKSKTNQATGKKRPSDEGPDAAAKVAKTDDTSNQFNNVYDGTTDYSAIAGYAANSAYNYNTTAQWPGYGTAQQPGYNYGNWYQQYGQTYAH
;
A
#
# COMPACT_ATOMS: atom_id res chain seq x y z
N MET A 1 -12.96 -27.26 28.62
CA MET A 1 -12.88 -28.74 28.58
C MET A 1 -12.67 -29.16 27.15
N VAL A 2 -11.42 -29.39 26.75
CA VAL A 2 -11.07 -29.89 25.41
C VAL A 2 -10.69 -31.34 25.61
N ASN A 3 -11.57 -32.26 25.20
CA ASN A 3 -11.24 -33.67 25.18
C ASN A 3 -10.20 -33.89 24.10
N LYS A 4 -8.98 -34.18 24.56
CA LYS A 4 -7.84 -34.59 23.76
C LYS A 4 -8.12 -36.02 23.27
N ILE A 5 -8.70 -36.17 22.08
CA ILE A 5 -8.77 -37.47 21.41
C ILE A 5 -7.36 -37.74 20.89
N VAL A 6 -6.66 -38.64 21.57
CA VAL A 6 -5.42 -39.24 21.10
C VAL A 6 -5.82 -40.26 20.02
N LEU A 7 -5.47 -39.99 18.77
CA LEU A 7 -5.49 -41.00 17.71
C LEU A 7 -4.20 -41.81 17.81
N LEU A 8 -4.29 -43.00 18.41
CA LEU A 8 -3.34 -44.08 18.14
C LEU A 8 -3.92 -44.88 16.98
N GLY A 9 -3.24 -44.80 15.83
CA GLY A 9 -3.40 -45.78 14.78
C GLY A 9 -2.72 -47.06 15.25
N GLU A 10 -3.51 -48.03 15.68
CA GLU A 10 -3.08 -49.41 15.80
C GLU A 10 -4.06 -50.28 15.02
N THR A 11 -3.50 -50.97 14.04
CA THR A 11 -4.06 -52.14 13.38
C THR A 11 -4.61 -53.07 14.44
N VAL A 12 -5.91 -53.34 14.42
CA VAL A 12 -6.55 -54.33 15.29
C VAL A 12 -6.09 -55.70 14.81
N ASP A 13 -4.98 -56.16 15.38
CA ASP A 13 -4.58 -57.56 15.35
C ASP A 13 -5.35 -58.27 16.47
N GLU A 14 -6.05 -59.34 16.09
CA GLU A 14 -6.70 -60.26 17.02
C GLU A 14 -5.63 -60.90 17.91
N THR A 15 -5.60 -60.60 19.21
CA THR A 15 -5.39 -61.57 20.31
C THR A 15 -5.23 -60.86 21.67
N ALA A 16 -6.15 -61.17 22.60
CA ALA A 16 -6.00 -61.35 24.06
C ALA A 16 -5.14 -60.34 24.89
N ALA A 17 -5.52 -59.84 26.07
CA ALA A 17 -6.37 -60.38 27.12
C ALA A 17 -6.71 -59.33 28.20
N THR A 18 -7.92 -59.44 28.76
CA THR A 18 -8.32 -59.33 30.18
C THR A 18 -7.85 -58.16 31.06
N GLU A 19 -8.82 -57.32 31.46
CA GLU A 19 -8.95 -56.88 32.85
C GLU A 19 -10.42 -57.00 33.30
N GLU A 20 -10.60 -57.60 34.48
CA GLU A 20 -11.87 -58.10 35.01
C GLU A 20 -12.81 -56.99 35.50
N THR A 21 -14.04 -56.97 35.00
CA THR A 21 -15.20 -56.47 35.76
C THR A 21 -16.20 -57.60 35.96
N LYS A 22 -16.17 -58.19 37.16
CA LYS A 22 -17.20 -59.09 37.67
C LYS A 22 -18.51 -58.32 37.86
N GLY A 23 -19.58 -58.79 37.25
CA GLY A 23 -20.92 -58.69 37.83
C GLY A 23 -21.99 -57.94 37.05
N GLU A 24 -22.28 -58.34 35.81
CA GLU A 24 -23.67 -58.37 35.35
C GLU A 24 -23.81 -59.46 34.29
N VAL A 25 -24.53 -60.54 34.61
CA VAL A 25 -24.84 -61.61 33.65
C VAL A 25 -25.77 -60.99 32.60
N SER A 26 -25.21 -60.62 31.45
CA SER A 26 -26.00 -60.16 30.32
C SER A 26 -26.94 -61.28 29.91
N LYS A 27 -28.24 -61.00 29.94
CA LYS A 27 -29.26 -61.88 29.36
C LYS A 27 -28.83 -62.21 27.92
N PRO A 28 -29.05 -63.43 27.42
CA PRO A 28 -28.78 -63.75 26.02
C PRO A 28 -29.49 -62.71 25.16
N GLU A 29 -28.71 -61.90 24.44
CA GLU A 29 -29.26 -60.84 23.60
C GLU A 29 -30.19 -61.51 22.60
N ASP A 30 -31.46 -61.09 22.65
CA ASP A 30 -32.47 -61.51 21.70
C ASP A 30 -31.89 -61.36 20.28
N PRO A 31 -31.92 -62.42 19.43
CA PRO A 31 -31.40 -62.38 18.07
C PRO A 31 -31.95 -61.20 17.26
N GLU A 32 -33.18 -60.76 17.55
CA GLU A 32 -33.76 -59.56 16.97
C GLU A 32 -33.01 -58.29 17.41
N THR A 33 -32.71 -58.17 18.70
CA THR A 33 -31.92 -57.04 19.25
C THR A 33 -30.50 -57.01 18.67
N SER A 34 -29.86 -58.17 18.49
CA SER A 34 -28.54 -58.26 17.86
C SER A 34 -28.58 -57.86 16.37
N ALA A 35 -29.60 -58.29 15.64
CA ALA A 35 -29.80 -57.93 14.24
C ALA A 35 -30.07 -56.42 14.06
N VAL A 36 -30.90 -55.83 14.93
CA VAL A 36 -31.15 -54.39 14.96
C VAL A 36 -29.86 -53.62 15.25
N ARG A 37 -29.05 -54.05 16.24
CA ARG A 37 -27.76 -53.42 16.55
C ARG A 37 -26.81 -53.45 15.35
N LYS A 38 -26.66 -54.61 14.69
CA LYS A 38 -25.80 -54.75 13.49
C LYS A 38 -26.25 -53.82 12.37
N LYS A 39 -27.55 -53.71 12.13
CA LYS A 39 -28.11 -52.80 11.12
C LYS A 39 -27.83 -51.32 11.44
N VAL A 40 -28.01 -50.92 12.70
CA VAL A 40 -27.72 -49.54 13.14
C VAL A 40 -26.23 -49.22 13.03
N ILE A 41 -25.34 -50.14 13.43
CA ILE A 41 -23.89 -49.96 13.29
C ILE A 41 -23.50 -49.83 11.83
N ALA A 42 -24.02 -50.69 10.95
CA ALA A 42 -23.72 -50.64 9.52
C ALA A 42 -24.15 -49.29 8.90
N GLN A 43 -25.34 -48.79 9.25
CA GLN A 43 -25.80 -47.46 8.79
C GLN A 43 -24.92 -46.32 9.31
N ARG A 44 -24.54 -46.37 10.59
CA ARG A 44 -23.65 -45.35 11.20
C ARG A 44 -22.23 -45.40 10.65
N LYS A 45 -21.74 -46.59 10.27
CA LYS A 45 -20.41 -46.76 9.70
C LYS A 45 -20.24 -45.95 8.41
N VAL A 46 -21.26 -45.91 7.55
CA VAL A 46 -21.22 -45.09 6.32
C VAL A 46 -21.04 -43.60 6.65
N LEU A 47 -21.77 -43.09 7.65
CA LEU A 47 -21.65 -41.70 8.10
C LEU A 47 -20.29 -41.43 8.78
N TYR A 48 -19.82 -42.38 9.58
CA TYR A 48 -18.52 -42.30 10.24
C TYR A 48 -17.38 -42.25 9.21
N ASP A 49 -17.33 -43.20 8.26
CA ASP A 49 -16.28 -43.29 7.25
C ASP A 49 -16.27 -42.00 6.38
N ALA A 50 -17.45 -41.47 6.03
CA ALA A 50 -17.55 -40.19 5.31
C ALA A 50 -17.03 -38.99 6.12
N ASN A 51 -17.34 -38.94 7.42
CA ASN A 51 -16.85 -37.89 8.31
C ASN A 51 -15.34 -38.02 8.59
N GLU A 52 -14.83 -39.24 8.73
CA GLU A 52 -13.40 -39.53 8.90
C GLU A 52 -12.60 -38.99 7.72
N MET A 53 -13.05 -39.19 6.48
CA MET A 53 -12.42 -38.58 5.31
C MET A 53 -12.40 -37.04 5.36
N GLU A 54 -13.48 -36.40 5.81
CA GLU A 54 -13.53 -34.95 5.96
C GLU A 54 -12.63 -34.43 7.09
N VAL A 55 -12.48 -35.21 8.17
CA VAL A 55 -11.55 -34.93 9.28
C VAL A 55 -10.10 -35.07 8.81
N SER A 56 -9.76 -36.15 8.09
CA SER A 56 -8.40 -36.37 7.57
C SER A 56 -7.93 -35.23 6.68
N LYS A 57 -8.81 -34.66 5.84
CA LYS A 57 -8.50 -33.47 5.01
C LYS A 57 -8.08 -32.25 5.83
N ARG A 58 -8.51 -32.16 7.09
CA ARG A 58 -8.32 -30.99 7.97
C ARG A 58 -7.33 -31.24 9.09
N TRP A 59 -6.90 -32.49 9.27
CA TRP A 59 -6.12 -32.94 10.40
C TRP A 59 -4.84 -32.13 10.58
N THR A 60 -4.07 -31.95 9.50
CA THR A 60 -2.79 -31.23 9.52
C THR A 60 -2.96 -29.75 9.89
N PHE A 61 -4.04 -29.11 9.44
CA PHE A 61 -4.35 -27.74 9.79
C PHE A 61 -4.73 -27.60 11.27
N GLU A 62 -5.62 -28.46 11.77
CA GLU A 62 -6.05 -28.45 13.17
C GLU A 62 -4.89 -28.77 14.12
N GLU A 63 -4.03 -29.73 13.76
CA GLU A 63 -2.81 -30.04 14.52
C GLU A 63 -1.81 -28.86 14.53
N GLY A 64 -1.77 -28.08 13.44
CA GLY A 64 -0.97 -26.86 13.33
C GLY A 64 -1.41 -25.72 14.25
N ILE A 65 -2.65 -25.74 14.74
CA ILE A 65 -3.18 -24.73 15.66
C ILE A 65 -2.75 -25.07 17.09
N LYS A 66 -1.63 -24.50 17.55
CA LYS A 66 -1.17 -24.70 18.94
C LYS A 66 -1.91 -23.83 19.96
N ARG A 67 -2.45 -22.69 19.52
CA ARG A 67 -3.18 -21.75 20.39
C ARG A 67 -4.54 -21.38 19.78
N PRO A 68 -5.61 -22.13 20.11
CA PRO A 68 -6.96 -21.89 19.57
C PRO A 68 -7.75 -20.80 20.32
N TYR A 69 -7.17 -20.17 21.34
CA TYR A 69 -7.79 -19.14 22.17
C TYR A 69 -7.03 -17.81 22.06
N PHE A 70 -7.70 -16.73 22.45
CA PHE A 70 -7.10 -15.39 22.45
C PHE A 70 -5.96 -15.26 23.48
N HIS A 71 -4.85 -14.65 23.08
CA HIS A 71 -3.78 -14.27 23.98
C HIS A 71 -3.03 -13.05 23.45
N VAL A 72 -2.57 -12.16 24.34
CA VAL A 72 -1.93 -10.88 23.97
C VAL A 72 -0.56 -11.06 23.31
N LYS A 73 0.23 -12.07 23.75
CA LYS A 73 1.51 -12.41 23.09
C LYS A 73 1.28 -12.74 21.61
N PRO A 74 2.06 -12.18 20.68
CA PRO A 74 1.95 -12.51 19.26
C PRO A 74 2.02 -14.02 19.00
N LEU A 75 1.25 -14.48 18.02
CA LEU A 75 1.41 -15.81 17.41
C LEU A 75 2.69 -15.85 16.57
N GLU A 76 3.27 -17.03 16.50
CA GLU A 76 4.39 -17.33 15.62
C GLU A 76 3.97 -17.26 14.16
N ARG A 77 4.91 -16.87 13.28
CA ARG A 77 4.66 -16.76 11.83
C ARG A 77 4.13 -18.06 11.22
N LEU A 78 4.58 -19.21 11.72
CA LEU A 78 4.12 -20.51 11.22
C LEU A 78 2.63 -20.77 11.54
N GLN A 79 2.16 -20.37 12.72
CA GLN A 79 0.74 -20.48 13.08
C GLN A 79 -0.12 -19.51 12.27
N LEU A 80 0.38 -18.29 12.03
CA LEU A 80 -0.30 -17.32 11.15
C LEU A 80 -0.40 -17.85 9.72
N LYS A 81 0.66 -18.49 9.21
CA LYS A 81 0.63 -19.16 7.90
C LYS A 81 -0.38 -20.30 7.89
N ASN A 82 -0.39 -21.16 8.91
CA ASN A 82 -1.36 -22.26 9.01
C ASN A 82 -2.81 -21.76 8.99
N TRP A 83 -3.12 -20.66 9.69
CA TRP A 83 -4.44 -20.03 9.62
C TRP A 83 -4.79 -19.53 8.22
N ARG A 84 -3.84 -18.91 7.50
CA ARG A 84 -4.07 -18.48 6.10
C ARG A 84 -4.37 -19.68 5.21
N ASP A 85 -3.49 -20.69 5.25
CA ASP A 85 -3.59 -21.87 4.40
C ASP A 85 -4.89 -22.65 4.71
N TYR A 86 -5.30 -22.72 5.98
CA TYR A 86 -6.54 -23.38 6.37
C TYR A 86 -7.79 -22.59 5.91
N LEU A 87 -7.78 -21.26 6.04
CA LEU A 87 -8.85 -20.42 5.52
C LEU A 87 -8.94 -20.51 3.99
N ASP A 88 -7.82 -20.51 3.28
CA ASP A 88 -7.76 -20.68 1.83
C ASP A 88 -8.35 -22.03 1.40
N PHE A 89 -8.02 -23.10 2.12
CA PHE A 89 -8.57 -24.43 1.89
C PHE A 89 -10.11 -24.48 2.07
N GLU A 90 -10.65 -23.94 3.18
CA GLU A 90 -12.09 -23.94 3.40
C GLU A 90 -12.83 -23.01 2.44
N VAL A 91 -12.26 -21.84 2.09
CA VAL A 91 -12.86 -20.95 1.08
C VAL A 91 -12.96 -21.65 -0.28
N GLY A 92 -11.96 -22.45 -0.64
CA GLY A 92 -11.93 -23.18 -1.91
C GLY A 92 -12.80 -24.44 -1.96
N THR A 93 -13.03 -25.12 -0.83
CA THR A 93 -13.67 -26.45 -0.80
C THR A 93 -14.88 -26.59 0.11
N GLY A 94 -15.02 -25.69 1.10
CA GLY A 94 -16.04 -25.73 2.12
C GLY A 94 -17.33 -25.02 1.71
N ASN A 95 -18.40 -25.24 2.49
CA ASN A 95 -19.64 -24.47 2.36
C ASN A 95 -19.57 -23.19 3.19
N HIS A 96 -20.42 -22.21 2.83
CA HIS A 96 -20.44 -20.88 3.46
C HIS A 96 -20.45 -20.94 5.00
N ARG A 97 -21.33 -21.78 5.59
CA ARG A 97 -21.42 -21.95 7.05
C ARG A 97 -20.10 -22.39 7.67
N ARG A 98 -19.41 -23.36 7.06
CA ARG A 98 -18.12 -23.87 7.56
C ARG A 98 -17.03 -22.81 7.47
N VAL A 99 -16.99 -22.06 6.37
CA VAL A 99 -16.04 -20.96 6.18
C VAL A 99 -16.23 -19.88 7.23
N VAL A 100 -17.48 -19.45 7.48
CA VAL A 100 -17.79 -18.46 8.52
C VAL A 100 -17.39 -18.97 9.91
N ILE A 101 -17.70 -20.23 10.25
CA ILE A 101 -17.28 -20.83 11.53
C ILE A 101 -15.75 -20.80 11.66
N LEU A 102 -15.01 -21.12 10.60
CA LEU A 102 -13.55 -21.09 10.65
C LEU A 102 -13.01 -19.66 10.79
N PHE A 103 -13.57 -18.68 10.07
CA PHE A 103 -13.21 -17.27 10.24
C PHE A 103 -13.46 -16.80 11.67
N GLU A 104 -14.62 -17.12 12.26
CA GLU A 104 -14.94 -16.78 13.66
C GLU A 104 -13.91 -17.39 14.64
N ARG A 105 -13.54 -18.66 14.43
CA ARG A 105 -12.47 -19.31 15.22
C ARG A 105 -11.12 -18.60 15.03
N CYS A 106 -10.78 -18.24 13.80
CA CYS A 106 -9.54 -17.57 13.47
C CYS A 106 -9.45 -16.20 14.16
N VAL A 107 -10.49 -15.37 14.07
CA VAL A 107 -10.47 -14.02 14.68
C VAL A 107 -10.50 -14.05 16.21
N ILE A 108 -10.87 -15.16 16.85
CA ILE A 108 -10.66 -15.34 18.30
C ILE A 108 -9.16 -15.44 18.62
N ALA A 109 -8.44 -16.37 17.97
CA ALA A 109 -7.02 -16.56 18.21
C ALA A 109 -6.17 -15.39 17.68
N CYS A 110 -6.57 -14.83 16.53
CA CYS A 110 -5.86 -13.81 15.77
C CYS A 110 -6.51 -12.43 15.88
N ALA A 111 -7.21 -12.12 16.99
CA ALA A 111 -7.98 -10.88 17.13
C ALA A 111 -7.17 -9.59 16.91
N LEU A 112 -5.87 -9.59 17.20
CA LEU A 112 -4.98 -8.42 17.05
C LEU A 112 -4.35 -8.28 15.66
N TYR A 113 -4.68 -9.16 14.72
CA TYR A 113 -4.11 -9.18 13.38
C TYR A 113 -5.13 -8.66 12.36
N GLU A 114 -4.92 -7.42 11.92
CA GLU A 114 -5.82 -6.70 10.99
C GLU A 114 -6.11 -7.47 9.69
N GLU A 115 -5.14 -8.24 9.19
CA GLU A 115 -5.28 -8.99 7.96
C GLU A 115 -6.43 -10.01 7.99
N PHE A 116 -6.62 -10.74 9.09
CA PHE A 116 -7.66 -11.77 9.13
C PHE A 116 -9.05 -11.15 9.19
N TRP A 117 -9.20 -10.00 9.85
CA TRP A 117 -10.45 -9.24 9.82
C TRP A 117 -10.76 -8.68 8.44
N GLN A 118 -9.76 -8.16 7.72
CA GLN A 118 -9.93 -7.68 6.34
C GLN A 118 -10.30 -8.81 5.38
N ARG A 119 -9.66 -9.99 5.51
CA ARG A 119 -10.04 -11.19 4.74
C ARG A 119 -11.46 -11.65 5.09
N PHE A 120 -11.83 -11.63 6.37
CA PHE A 120 -13.17 -12.02 6.79
C PHE A 120 -14.23 -11.06 6.23
N ALA A 121 -14.04 -9.75 6.37
CA ALA A 121 -14.94 -8.76 5.82
C ALA A 121 -15.07 -8.88 4.29
N SER A 122 -13.95 -9.10 3.58
CA SER A 122 -13.96 -9.28 2.12
C SER A 122 -14.72 -10.54 1.70
N TYR A 123 -14.57 -11.64 2.44
CA TYR A 123 -15.34 -12.86 2.20
C TYR A 123 -16.84 -12.63 2.44
N MET A 124 -17.19 -11.96 3.54
CA MET A 124 -18.58 -11.65 3.88
C MET A 124 -19.22 -10.71 2.87
N GLU A 125 -18.50 -9.73 2.34
CA GLU A 125 -19.03 -8.82 1.31
C GLU A 125 -19.42 -9.54 0.01
N VAL A 126 -18.75 -10.66 -0.32
CA VAL A 126 -19.03 -11.45 -1.52
C VAL A 126 -20.14 -12.49 -1.29
N HIS A 127 -20.18 -13.09 -0.10
CA HIS A 127 -20.98 -14.29 0.16
C HIS A 127 -22.15 -14.09 1.12
N ASP A 128 -22.09 -13.06 1.96
CA ASP A 128 -23.16 -12.70 2.88
C ASP A 128 -23.69 -11.31 2.51
N CYS A 129 -24.89 -11.00 3.00
CA CYS A 129 -25.44 -9.67 2.83
C CYS A 129 -24.55 -8.59 3.46
N VAL A 130 -24.75 -7.34 3.04
CA VAL A 130 -24.00 -6.16 3.48
C VAL A 130 -23.89 -6.06 5.01
N ASP A 131 -24.91 -6.53 5.74
CA ASP A 131 -24.97 -6.48 7.20
C ASP A 131 -23.98 -7.41 7.90
N GLY A 132 -23.69 -8.59 7.31
CA GLY A 132 -22.66 -9.50 7.81
C GLY A 132 -21.28 -8.84 7.77
N CYS A 133 -20.95 -8.20 6.64
CA CYS A 133 -19.70 -7.44 6.49
C CYS A 133 -19.62 -6.26 7.48
N ARG A 134 -20.71 -5.49 7.65
CA ARG A 134 -20.78 -4.42 8.66
C ARG A 134 -20.48 -4.92 10.07
N SER A 135 -21.07 -6.04 10.46
CA SER A 135 -20.85 -6.66 11.78
C SER A 135 -19.38 -7.02 12.01
N VAL A 136 -18.70 -7.56 10.99
CA VAL A 136 -17.27 -7.87 11.06
C VAL A 136 -16.44 -6.60 11.25
N TYR A 137 -16.67 -5.55 10.45
CA TYR A 137 -15.95 -4.29 10.59
C TYR A 137 -16.20 -3.61 11.94
N ASP A 138 -17.44 -3.60 12.42
CA ASP A 138 -17.81 -2.99 13.69
C ASP A 138 -17.06 -3.66 14.86
N ARG A 139 -17.08 -4.99 14.92
CA ARG A 139 -16.32 -5.76 15.91
C ARG A 139 -14.82 -5.50 15.82
N ALA A 140 -14.27 -5.52 14.61
CA ALA A 140 -12.84 -5.33 14.40
C ALA A 140 -12.40 -3.93 14.85
N CYS A 141 -13.09 -2.88 14.40
CA CYS A 141 -12.70 -1.49 14.62
C CYS A 141 -13.08 -0.98 16.02
N ARG A 142 -14.20 -1.40 16.61
CA ARG A 142 -14.65 -0.90 17.91
C ARG A 142 -14.07 -1.65 19.10
N VAL A 143 -13.82 -2.96 18.95
CA VAL A 143 -13.43 -3.82 20.09
C VAL A 143 -11.95 -4.17 20.05
N HIS A 144 -11.45 -4.70 18.93
CA HIS A 144 -10.14 -5.33 18.90
C HIS A 144 -9.01 -4.42 18.39
N LEU A 145 -9.31 -3.58 17.40
CA LEU A 145 -8.33 -2.79 16.65
C LEU A 145 -8.68 -1.28 16.58
N PRO A 146 -8.97 -0.61 17.71
CA PRO A 146 -9.43 0.79 17.70
C PRO A 146 -8.40 1.79 17.17
N SER A 147 -7.11 1.47 17.25
CA SER A 147 -6.01 2.35 16.83
C SER A 147 -5.35 1.94 15.51
N LYS A 148 -5.83 0.89 14.83
CA LYS A 148 -5.26 0.42 13.56
C LYS A 148 -5.91 1.14 12.37
N PRO A 149 -5.23 2.07 11.69
CA PRO A 149 -5.91 2.92 10.72
C PRO A 149 -6.39 2.18 9.47
N HIS A 150 -5.64 1.18 9.00
CA HIS A 150 -5.92 0.50 7.74
C HIS A 150 -7.29 -0.18 7.70
N ILE A 151 -7.71 -0.82 8.80
CA ILE A 151 -9.02 -1.48 8.86
C ILE A 151 -10.18 -0.48 8.97
N HIS A 152 -10.00 0.63 9.70
CA HIS A 152 -11.00 1.70 9.76
C HIS A 152 -11.16 2.40 8.41
N LEU A 153 -10.05 2.59 7.68
CA LEU A 153 -10.09 3.11 6.30
C LEU A 153 -10.82 2.17 5.34
N ALA A 154 -10.61 0.85 5.48
CA ALA A 154 -11.34 -0.15 4.71
C ALA A 154 -12.84 -0.12 5.03
N TRP A 155 -13.19 0.00 6.32
CA TRP A 155 -14.59 0.13 6.76
C TRP A 155 -15.25 1.40 6.20
N ALA A 156 -14.59 2.55 6.29
CA ALA A 156 -15.12 3.80 5.74
C ALA A 156 -15.32 3.72 4.22
N ALA A 157 -14.40 3.09 3.49
CA ALA A 157 -14.55 2.88 2.05
C ALA A 157 -15.70 1.91 1.72
N PHE A 158 -15.90 0.89 2.56
CA PHE A 158 -17.02 -0.04 2.43
C PHE A 158 -18.37 0.67 2.67
N GLU A 159 -18.49 1.51 3.71
CA GLU A 159 -19.74 2.26 3.96
C GLU A 159 -20.03 3.25 2.84
N GLU A 160 -19.01 3.94 2.33
CA GLU A 160 -19.15 4.83 1.18
C GLU A 160 -19.60 4.08 -0.08
N LYS A 161 -19.05 2.89 -0.34
CA LYS A 161 -19.46 2.03 -1.47
C LYS A 161 -20.93 1.62 -1.38
N HIS A 162 -21.47 1.50 -0.17
CA HIS A 162 -22.87 1.15 0.10
C HIS A 162 -23.73 2.37 0.46
N GLU A 163 -23.32 3.57 -0.01
CA GLU A 163 -24.06 4.83 0.09
C GLU A 163 -24.30 5.36 1.53
N ASN A 164 -23.66 4.76 2.54
CA ASN A 164 -23.71 5.19 3.94
C ASN A 164 -22.63 6.24 4.25
N VAL A 165 -22.71 7.38 3.57
CA VAL A 165 -21.69 8.46 3.68
C VAL A 165 -21.56 8.98 5.11
N ASP A 166 -22.66 9.18 5.82
CA ASP A 166 -22.63 9.70 7.20
C ASP A 166 -21.87 8.78 8.14
N LYS A 167 -22.01 7.47 7.95
CA LYS A 167 -21.26 6.49 8.72
C LYS A 167 -19.78 6.54 8.40
N ALA A 168 -19.42 6.66 7.12
CA ALA A 168 -18.04 6.83 6.69
C ALA A 168 -17.40 8.09 7.30
N ARG A 169 -18.15 9.20 7.42
CA ARG A 169 -17.70 10.42 8.11
C ARG A 169 -17.42 10.17 9.58
N GLU A 170 -18.37 9.56 10.31
CA GLU A 170 -18.24 9.21 11.73
C GLU A 170 -16.98 8.36 11.97
N ILE A 171 -16.78 7.33 11.15
CA ILE A 171 -15.62 6.41 11.27
C ILE A 171 -14.31 7.18 11.09
N LEU A 172 -14.20 8.02 10.06
CA LEU A 172 -12.96 8.74 9.78
C LEU A 172 -12.68 9.85 10.80
N GLU A 173 -13.70 10.55 11.28
CA GLU A 173 -13.57 11.54 12.35
C GLU A 173 -13.12 10.90 13.66
N LYS A 174 -13.74 9.77 14.04
CA LYS A 174 -13.31 8.99 15.20
C LYS A 174 -11.87 8.51 15.04
N LEU A 175 -11.48 8.02 13.87
CA LEU A 175 -10.11 7.58 13.62
C LEU A 175 -9.10 8.74 13.75
N ASP A 176 -9.42 9.93 13.21
CA ASP A 176 -8.58 11.13 13.33
C ASP A 176 -8.42 11.56 14.80
N SER A 177 -9.45 11.38 15.63
CA SER A 177 -9.38 11.66 17.08
C SER A 177 -8.55 10.64 17.86
N VAL A 178 -8.57 9.37 17.49
CA VAL A 178 -7.86 8.28 18.19
C VAL A 178 -6.38 8.23 17.79
N VAL A 179 -6.08 8.53 16.52
CA VAL A 179 -4.71 8.49 15.98
C VAL A 179 -4.37 9.82 15.31
N PRO A 180 -4.19 10.91 16.10
CA PRO A 180 -3.84 12.21 15.57
C PRO A 180 -2.45 12.19 14.92
N GLY A 181 -2.21 13.10 13.98
CA GLY A 181 -0.92 13.24 13.27
C GLY A 181 -0.77 12.37 12.03
N LEU A 182 -1.68 11.42 11.78
CA LEU A 182 -1.65 10.63 10.55
C LEU A 182 -2.17 11.45 9.35
N GLY A 183 -1.22 12.02 8.61
CA GLY A 183 -1.43 12.83 7.40
C GLY A 183 -2.51 12.32 6.44
N TYR A 184 -2.50 11.01 6.22
CA TYR A 184 -3.38 10.35 5.27
C TYR A 184 -4.83 10.17 5.74
N VAL A 185 -5.08 10.17 7.06
CA VAL A 185 -6.43 10.04 7.61
C VAL A 185 -7.22 11.32 7.35
N LYS A 186 -6.64 12.50 7.64
CA LYS A 186 -7.25 13.79 7.28
C LYS A 186 -7.43 13.93 5.77
N LEU A 187 -6.45 13.48 4.98
CA LEU A 187 -6.59 13.46 3.52
C LEU A 187 -7.74 12.55 3.05
N ARG A 188 -7.97 11.42 3.73
CA ARG A 188 -9.12 10.55 3.46
C ARG A 188 -10.44 11.28 3.71
N ARG A 189 -10.55 11.98 4.85
CA ARG A 189 -11.74 12.79 5.22
C ARG A 189 -12.03 13.85 4.16
N ALA A 190 -11.03 14.66 3.80
CA ALA A 190 -11.19 15.69 2.77
C ALA A 190 -11.58 15.09 1.40
N ASN A 191 -11.01 13.94 1.05
CA ASN A 191 -11.34 13.25 -0.20
C ASN A 191 -12.74 12.63 -0.22
N LEU A 192 -13.27 12.21 0.94
CA LEU A 192 -14.66 11.76 1.09
C LEU A 192 -15.60 12.92 0.77
N GLU A 193 -15.44 14.06 1.46
CA GLU A 193 -16.28 15.25 1.21
C GLU A 193 -16.20 15.73 -0.25
N ARG A 194 -15.01 15.64 -0.87
CA ARG A 194 -14.86 15.89 -2.31
C ARG A 194 -15.73 14.97 -3.16
N ARG A 195 -15.78 13.66 -2.86
CA ARG A 195 -16.58 12.69 -3.63
C ARG A 195 -18.08 12.92 -3.42
N CYS A 196 -18.46 13.40 -2.23
CA CYS A 196 -19.82 13.82 -1.90
C CYS A 196 -20.19 15.21 -2.44
N GLN A 197 -19.29 15.88 -3.18
CA GLN A 197 -19.47 17.24 -3.70
C GLN A 197 -19.62 18.35 -2.64
N GLU A 198 -19.29 18.05 -1.38
CA GLU A 198 -19.28 18.98 -0.26
C GLU A 198 -17.96 19.78 -0.22
N ILE A 199 -17.79 20.65 -1.22
CA ILE A 199 -16.59 21.49 -1.39
C ILE A 199 -16.30 22.35 -0.14
N PRO A 200 -17.28 22.98 0.53
CA PRO A 200 -17.02 23.78 1.73
C PRO A 200 -16.43 22.94 2.88
N ASN A 201 -16.96 21.74 3.12
CA ASN A 201 -16.47 20.86 4.17
C ASN A 201 -15.06 20.36 3.88
N ALA A 202 -14.77 20.00 2.63
CA ALA A 202 -13.43 19.63 2.21
C ALA A 202 -12.42 20.77 2.42
N ARG A 203 -12.80 22.03 2.14
CA ARG A 203 -11.95 23.21 2.41
C ARG A 203 -11.68 23.38 3.90
N ALA A 204 -12.71 23.28 4.73
CA ALA A 204 -12.58 23.40 6.19
C ALA A 204 -11.60 22.36 6.74
N ILE A 205 -11.66 21.10 6.27
CA ILE A 205 -10.74 20.04 6.70
C ILE A 205 -9.27 20.37 6.32
N TYR A 206 -9.02 20.90 5.12
CA TYR A 206 -7.67 21.31 4.73
C TYR A 206 -7.15 22.51 5.54
N GLU A 207 -8.00 23.51 5.76
CA GLU A 207 -7.66 24.69 6.57
C GLU A 207 -7.39 24.32 8.03
N GLN A 208 -8.22 23.45 8.60
CA GLN A 208 -8.00 22.83 9.90
C GLN A 208 -6.67 22.06 9.94
N ALA A 209 -6.38 21.23 8.93
CA ALA A 209 -5.12 20.49 8.87
C ALA A 209 -3.90 21.43 8.76
N ILE A 210 -3.98 22.56 8.07
CA ILE A 210 -2.86 23.50 7.97
C ILE A 210 -2.66 24.29 9.29
N THR A 211 -3.74 24.56 10.02
CA THR A 211 -3.69 25.35 11.27
C THR A 211 -3.32 24.53 12.49
N GLU A 212 -3.77 23.28 12.58
CA GLU A 212 -3.48 22.37 13.71
C GLU A 212 -2.03 21.88 13.73
N ASN A 213 -1.37 21.81 12.57
CA ASN A 213 -0.03 21.24 12.47
C ASN A 213 1.05 22.31 12.61
N THR A 214 2.04 22.03 13.47
CA THR A 214 3.21 22.89 13.68
C THR A 214 4.41 22.49 12.84
N ASP A 215 4.43 21.25 12.33
CA ASP A 215 5.51 20.75 11.46
C ASP A 215 5.41 21.40 10.06
N ALA A 216 6.46 22.12 9.68
CA ALA A 216 6.58 22.78 8.40
C ALA A 216 6.43 21.80 7.22
N GLN A 217 6.98 20.59 7.33
CA GLN A 217 6.89 19.60 6.25
C GLN A 217 5.45 19.10 6.04
N LEU A 218 4.74 18.84 7.14
CA LEU A 218 3.35 18.41 7.10
C LEU A 218 2.41 19.54 6.63
N VAL A 219 2.66 20.78 7.06
CA VAL A 219 1.95 21.98 6.56
C VAL A 219 2.17 22.16 5.06
N SER A 220 3.40 22.02 4.57
CA SER A 220 3.73 22.05 3.14
C SER A 220 3.01 20.94 2.38
N PHE A 221 2.97 19.72 2.91
CA PHE A 221 2.25 18.60 2.32
C PHE A 221 0.74 18.89 2.17
N TYR A 222 0.07 19.35 3.24
CA TYR A 222 -1.35 19.69 3.18
C TYR A 222 -1.62 20.87 2.25
N SER A 223 -0.76 21.88 2.24
CA SER A 223 -0.89 23.05 1.38
C SER A 223 -0.80 22.69 -0.11
N ILE A 224 0.11 21.78 -0.49
CA ILE A 224 0.20 21.25 -1.86
C ILE A 224 -1.09 20.50 -2.23
N LYS A 225 -1.60 19.64 -1.34
CA LYS A 225 -2.85 18.90 -1.61
C LYS A 225 -4.06 19.83 -1.69
N TYR A 226 -4.12 20.85 -0.83
CA TYR A 226 -5.20 21.83 -0.81
C TYR A 226 -5.18 22.68 -2.08
N ALA A 227 -4.02 23.15 -2.52
CA ALA A 227 -3.87 23.91 -3.76
C ALA A 227 -4.34 23.09 -4.99
N LYS A 228 -3.94 21.82 -5.10
CA LYS A 228 -4.44 20.92 -6.16
C LYS A 228 -5.96 20.79 -6.14
N PHE A 229 -6.53 20.65 -4.95
CA PHE A 229 -7.98 20.55 -4.77
C PHE A 229 -8.70 21.83 -5.19
N LEU A 230 -8.18 22.99 -4.79
CA LEU A 230 -8.72 24.31 -5.14
C LEU A 230 -8.68 24.58 -6.64
N THR A 231 -7.57 24.26 -7.32
CA THR A 231 -7.42 24.46 -8.77
C THR A 231 -8.34 23.54 -9.57
N LYS A 232 -8.37 22.23 -9.26
CA LYS A 232 -9.08 21.24 -10.09
C LYS A 232 -10.56 21.11 -9.78
N PHE A 233 -10.96 21.17 -8.52
CA PHE A 233 -12.35 20.94 -8.11
C PHE A 233 -13.06 22.24 -7.74
N ALA A 234 -12.40 23.10 -6.98
CA ALA A 234 -13.02 24.33 -6.49
C ALA A 234 -12.91 25.52 -7.47
N LYS A 235 -12.17 25.35 -8.57
CA LYS A 235 -11.86 26.35 -9.62
C LYS A 235 -11.43 27.72 -9.08
N ASN A 236 -10.81 27.76 -7.89
CA ASN A 236 -10.33 28.98 -7.27
C ASN A 236 -8.80 28.97 -7.26
N VAL A 237 -8.23 29.55 -8.32
CA VAL A 237 -6.79 29.56 -8.56
C VAL A 237 -6.08 30.58 -7.69
N ASP A 238 -6.71 31.73 -7.44
CA ASP A 238 -6.11 32.79 -6.62
C ASP A 238 -5.91 32.34 -5.19
N LYS A 239 -6.92 31.69 -4.59
CA LYS A 239 -6.77 31.09 -3.25
C LYS A 239 -5.72 29.97 -3.24
N ALA A 240 -5.60 29.19 -4.32
CA ALA A 240 -4.55 28.16 -4.42
C ALA A 240 -3.14 28.78 -4.44
N ARG A 241 -2.95 29.92 -5.12
CA ARG A 241 -1.69 30.68 -5.10
C ARG A 241 -1.39 31.23 -3.71
N GLU A 242 -2.38 31.84 -3.05
CA GLU A 242 -2.22 32.38 -1.69
C GLU A 242 -1.78 31.29 -0.70
N VAL A 243 -2.43 30.12 -0.74
CA VAL A 243 -2.08 28.97 0.11
C VAL A 243 -0.64 28.52 -0.13
N LEU A 244 -0.20 28.41 -1.39
CA LEU A 244 1.17 28.01 -1.71
C LEU A 244 2.20 29.07 -1.31
N LYS A 245 1.92 30.36 -1.52
CA LYS A 245 2.79 31.47 -1.09
C LYS A 245 2.91 31.50 0.43
N ALA A 246 1.80 31.36 1.17
CA ALA A 246 1.81 31.29 2.63
C ALA A 246 2.59 30.06 3.17
N ALA A 247 2.52 28.92 2.48
CA ALA A 247 3.32 27.75 2.83
C ALA A 247 4.82 27.97 2.55
N LEU A 248 5.16 28.66 1.47
CA LEU A 248 6.55 29.01 1.13
C LEU A 248 7.18 29.99 2.14
N GLU A 249 6.39 30.89 2.73
CA GLU A 249 6.89 31.77 3.80
C GLU A 249 7.35 30.97 5.03
N LYS A 250 6.67 29.85 5.32
CA LYS A 250 7.00 28.95 6.41
C LYS A 250 8.12 27.95 6.06
N ASP A 251 8.15 27.47 4.82
CA ASP A 251 9.06 26.41 4.36
C ASP A 251 9.72 26.78 3.01
N LYS A 252 10.75 27.64 3.10
CA LYS A 252 11.48 28.19 1.93
C LYS A 252 12.39 27.18 1.23
N GLU A 253 12.66 26.04 1.86
CA GLU A 253 13.60 25.03 1.34
C GLU A 253 12.91 23.90 0.59
N ASN A 254 11.57 23.88 0.58
CA ASN A 254 10.82 22.79 0.00
C ASN A 254 10.58 22.98 -1.50
N LYS A 255 11.42 22.33 -2.30
CA LYS A 255 11.29 22.31 -3.77
C LYS A 255 9.90 21.92 -4.29
N ARG A 256 9.14 21.11 -3.53
CA ARG A 256 7.81 20.64 -3.97
C ARG A 256 6.78 21.76 -4.00
N LEU A 257 6.90 22.77 -3.14
CA LEU A 257 6.01 23.94 -3.15
C LEU A 257 6.24 24.79 -4.41
N TYR A 258 7.51 25.04 -4.76
CA TYR A 258 7.86 25.76 -5.98
C TYR A 258 7.42 25.03 -7.24
N LEU A 259 7.65 23.71 -7.32
CA LEU A 259 7.16 22.89 -8.44
C LEU A 259 5.64 22.96 -8.55
N GLN A 260 4.93 22.90 -7.42
CA GLN A 260 3.47 22.94 -7.43
C GLN A 260 2.92 24.29 -7.88
N LEU A 261 3.59 25.39 -7.52
CA LEU A 261 3.22 26.74 -7.94
C LEU A 261 3.47 26.92 -9.44
N LEU A 262 4.59 26.41 -9.97
CA LEU A 262 4.87 26.38 -11.40
C LEU A 262 3.83 25.55 -12.17
N ASP A 263 3.56 24.32 -11.71
CA ASP A 263 2.56 23.44 -12.33
C ASP A 263 1.16 24.08 -12.33
N LEU A 264 0.82 24.88 -11.32
CA LEU A 264 -0.43 25.63 -11.26
C LEU A 264 -0.53 26.65 -12.39
N GLU A 265 0.51 27.45 -12.63
CA GLU A 265 0.51 28.44 -13.72
C GLU A 265 0.53 27.78 -15.11
N LEU A 266 1.28 26.68 -15.27
CA LEU A 266 1.34 25.93 -16.54
C LEU A 266 0.02 25.23 -16.88
N THR A 267 -0.81 24.93 -15.88
CA THR A 267 -2.13 24.30 -16.08
C THR A 267 -3.20 25.33 -16.48
N MET A 268 -2.91 26.63 -16.40
CA MET A 268 -3.89 27.66 -16.73
C MET A 268 -4.16 27.73 -18.24
N PRO A 269 -5.41 28.00 -18.66
CA PRO A 269 -5.74 28.14 -20.10
C PRO A 269 -5.03 29.32 -20.77
N GLU A 270 -4.76 30.37 -20.01
CA GLU A 270 -4.00 31.54 -20.46
C GLU A 270 -2.64 31.53 -19.78
N THR A 271 -1.59 31.44 -20.58
CA THR A 271 -0.21 31.50 -20.11
C THR A 271 0.10 32.93 -19.68
N ASN A 272 0.28 33.13 -18.37
CA ASN A 272 0.71 34.41 -17.83
C ASN A 272 2.23 34.38 -17.57
N GLU A 273 2.99 34.88 -18.54
CA GLU A 273 4.47 34.95 -18.45
C GLU A 273 4.95 35.69 -17.19
N GLU A 274 4.26 36.75 -16.76
CA GLU A 274 4.68 37.56 -15.61
C GLU A 274 4.63 36.76 -14.31
N LYS A 275 3.56 35.98 -14.11
CA LYS A 275 3.42 35.11 -12.92
C LYS A 275 4.46 33.99 -12.91
N VAL A 276 4.79 33.47 -14.09
CA VAL A 276 5.85 32.45 -14.22
C VAL A 276 7.23 33.06 -13.93
N ASP A 277 7.50 34.25 -14.43
CA ASP A 277 8.73 35.00 -14.13
C ASP A 277 8.85 35.34 -12.63
N GLU A 278 7.75 35.72 -11.95
CA GLU A 278 7.71 35.93 -10.50
C GLU A 278 8.14 34.67 -9.73
N ILE A 279 7.66 33.49 -10.14
CA ILE A 279 8.03 32.21 -9.50
C ILE A 279 9.53 31.95 -9.66
N PHE A 280 10.09 32.21 -10.84
CA PHE A 280 11.51 32.00 -11.07
C PHE A 280 12.39 33.00 -10.30
N GLU A 281 11.96 34.24 -10.13
CA GLU A 281 12.65 35.19 -9.24
C GLU A 281 12.54 34.77 -7.76
N LEU A 282 11.39 34.22 -7.33
CA LEU A 282 11.26 33.64 -5.98
C LEU A 282 12.20 32.44 -5.76
N VAL A 283 12.35 31.56 -6.74
CA VAL A 283 13.28 30.42 -6.68
C VAL A 283 14.73 30.92 -6.62
N LYS A 284 15.09 31.93 -7.42
CA LYS A 284 16.43 32.51 -7.44
C LYS A 284 16.81 33.12 -6.08
N ASN A 285 15.86 33.80 -5.43
CA ASN A 285 16.06 34.44 -4.13
C ASN A 285 15.91 33.49 -2.93
N SER A 286 15.56 32.22 -3.15
CA SER A 286 15.40 31.22 -2.09
C SER A 286 16.74 30.67 -1.56
N SER A 287 16.72 29.97 -0.43
CA SER A 287 17.87 29.23 0.12
C SER A 287 18.07 27.84 -0.51
N LEU A 288 17.38 27.51 -1.61
CA LEU A 288 17.53 26.23 -2.30
C LEU A 288 18.97 25.99 -2.80
N SER A 289 19.37 24.72 -2.83
CA SER A 289 20.65 24.26 -3.40
C SER A 289 20.83 24.77 -4.84
N GLU A 290 22.08 25.06 -5.21
CA GLU A 290 22.44 25.51 -6.57
C GLU A 290 22.01 24.49 -7.63
N GLU A 291 22.06 23.20 -7.34
CA GLU A 291 21.60 22.14 -8.26
C GLU A 291 20.09 22.19 -8.52
N ILE A 292 19.29 22.48 -7.48
CA ILE A 292 17.85 22.64 -7.62
C ILE A 292 17.56 23.92 -8.42
N LYS A 293 18.23 25.03 -8.10
CA LYS A 293 18.09 26.29 -8.85
C LYS A 293 18.46 26.13 -10.33
N GLU A 294 19.48 25.34 -10.64
CA GLU A 294 19.88 24.99 -12.00
C GLU A 294 18.74 24.24 -12.73
N SER A 295 18.16 23.20 -12.12
CA SER A 295 17.02 22.48 -12.71
C SER A 295 15.80 23.37 -12.98
N PHE A 296 15.50 24.31 -12.08
CA PHE A 296 14.43 25.29 -12.30
C PHE A 296 14.80 26.29 -13.42
N SER A 297 16.06 26.69 -13.50
CA SER A 297 16.57 27.57 -14.56
C SER A 297 16.49 26.91 -15.94
N GLN A 298 16.78 25.61 -16.03
CA GLN A 298 16.59 24.84 -17.26
C GLN A 298 15.11 24.81 -17.66
N ARG A 299 14.22 24.48 -16.72
CA ARG A 299 12.77 24.44 -16.98
C ARG A 299 12.17 25.82 -17.33
N ARG A 300 12.79 26.90 -16.84
CA ARG A 300 12.47 28.28 -17.27
C ARG A 300 12.82 28.51 -18.73
N LEU A 301 13.99 28.06 -19.17
CA LEU A 301 14.43 28.20 -20.55
C LEU A 301 13.49 27.46 -21.50
N GLU A 302 13.20 26.18 -21.19
CA GLU A 302 12.25 25.36 -21.94
C GLU A 302 10.89 26.06 -22.07
N PHE A 303 10.35 26.58 -20.96
CA PHE A 303 9.09 27.33 -20.99
C PHE A 303 9.16 28.60 -21.86
N LEU A 304 10.24 29.38 -21.78
CA LEU A 304 10.37 30.60 -22.56
C LEU A 304 10.57 30.34 -24.06
N GLU A 305 11.21 29.22 -24.41
CA GLU A 305 11.36 28.77 -25.80
C GLU A 305 10.03 28.28 -26.38
N ASP A 306 9.23 27.55 -25.60
CA ASP A 306 7.95 26.99 -26.04
C ASP A 306 6.83 28.04 -26.13
N PHE A 307 6.78 28.99 -25.18
CA PHE A 307 5.62 29.87 -25.00
C PHE A 307 5.88 31.36 -25.17
N SER A 308 7.13 31.83 -25.03
CA SER A 308 7.40 33.28 -25.10
C SER A 308 7.66 33.75 -26.52
N SER A 309 7.06 34.89 -26.87
CA SER A 309 7.28 35.56 -28.16
C SER A 309 8.47 36.54 -28.15
N ASN A 310 9.16 36.71 -27.01
CA ASN A 310 10.17 37.74 -26.82
C ASN A 310 11.60 37.16 -26.70
N ILE A 311 12.35 37.26 -27.79
CA ILE A 311 13.73 36.78 -27.88
C ILE A 311 14.67 37.40 -26.82
N VAL A 312 14.43 38.64 -26.40
CA VAL A 312 15.28 39.31 -25.40
C VAL A 312 15.13 38.66 -24.02
N LYS A 313 13.94 38.15 -23.68
CA LYS A 313 13.73 37.40 -22.43
C LYS A 313 14.44 36.05 -22.47
N ILE A 314 14.38 35.36 -23.60
CA ILE A 314 15.06 34.08 -23.83
C ILE A 314 16.58 34.24 -23.67
N THR A 315 17.19 35.22 -24.35
CA THR A 315 18.64 35.46 -24.26
C THR A 315 19.07 35.80 -22.84
N LYS A 316 18.31 36.65 -22.12
CA LYS A 316 18.59 36.97 -20.71
C LYS A 316 18.47 35.75 -19.78
N ALA A 317 17.48 34.90 -19.99
CA ALA A 317 17.32 33.66 -19.23
C ALA A 317 18.48 32.68 -19.50
N GLN A 318 18.91 32.56 -20.74
CA GLN A 318 20.04 31.72 -21.15
C GLN A 318 21.38 32.22 -20.57
N GLU A 319 21.60 33.54 -20.54
CA GLU A 319 22.75 34.12 -19.84
C GLU A 319 22.74 33.84 -18.33
N ALA A 320 21.57 33.90 -17.69
CA ALA A 320 21.41 33.60 -16.28
C ALA A 320 21.67 32.11 -15.98
N HIS A 321 21.18 31.21 -16.84
CA HIS A 321 21.46 29.77 -16.76
C HIS A 321 22.95 29.46 -16.90
N ASN A 322 23.61 30.04 -17.91
CA ASN A 322 25.04 29.86 -18.14
C ASN A 322 25.91 30.36 -16.97
N LYS A 323 25.48 31.39 -16.24
CA LYS A 323 26.17 31.87 -15.03
C LYS A 323 26.10 30.86 -13.89
N LEU A 324 24.95 30.21 -13.68
CA LEU A 324 24.77 29.15 -12.69
C LEU A 324 25.55 27.88 -13.04
N TYR A 325 25.61 27.54 -14.33
CA TYR A 325 26.40 26.40 -14.80
C TYR A 325 27.91 26.63 -14.61
N LYS A 326 28.41 27.83 -14.91
CA LYS A 326 29.82 28.20 -14.73
C LYS A 326 30.27 28.22 -13.27
N SER A 327 29.40 28.58 -12.31
CA SER A 327 29.75 28.53 -10.88
C SER A 327 29.97 27.10 -10.37
N LYS A 328 29.20 26.13 -10.87
CA LYS A 328 29.34 24.70 -10.57
C LYS A 328 30.67 24.12 -11.05
N THR A 329 31.08 24.43 -12.27
CA THR A 329 32.35 23.97 -12.86
C THR A 329 33.58 24.53 -12.12
N ASN A 330 33.50 25.76 -11.61
CA ASN A 330 34.59 26.36 -10.82
C ASN A 330 34.68 25.81 -9.37
N GLN A 331 33.58 25.33 -8.78
CA GLN A 331 33.63 24.63 -7.48
C GLN A 331 34.22 23.22 -7.60
N ALA A 332 33.99 22.52 -8.72
CA ALA A 332 34.54 21.19 -8.97
C ALA A 332 36.07 21.18 -9.17
N THR A 333 36.65 22.26 -9.66
CA THR A 333 38.11 22.39 -9.93
C THR A 333 38.92 22.91 -8.73
N GLY A 334 38.27 23.28 -7.62
CA GLY A 334 38.90 23.87 -6.42
C GLY A 334 39.49 22.88 -5.40
N LYS A 335 39.23 21.56 -5.49
CA LYS A 335 39.89 20.55 -4.65
C LYS A 335 41.27 20.19 -5.22
N LYS A 336 42.25 21.09 -5.04
CA LYS A 336 43.66 20.86 -5.42
C LYS A 336 44.27 19.72 -4.57
N ARG A 337 44.77 18.68 -5.24
CA ARG A 337 45.78 17.75 -4.69
C ARG A 337 47.09 18.54 -4.45
N PRO A 338 47.87 18.26 -3.40
CA PRO A 338 49.18 18.88 -3.22
C PRO A 338 50.16 18.27 -4.23
N SER A 339 50.88 19.15 -4.91
CA SER A 339 51.99 18.90 -5.81
C SER A 339 53.24 18.47 -5.05
N ASP A 340 54.00 17.52 -5.58
CA ASP A 340 55.38 17.25 -5.16
C ASP A 340 56.30 17.18 -6.38
N GLU A 341 57.45 17.83 -6.29
CA GLU A 341 58.42 18.08 -7.37
C GLU A 341 59.68 17.18 -7.25
N GLY A 342 60.02 16.49 -8.35
CA GLY A 342 61.39 16.17 -8.84
C GLY A 342 62.22 15.03 -8.19
N PRO A 343 63.40 14.64 -8.75
CA PRO A 343 63.84 14.60 -10.16
C PRO A 343 64.57 13.26 -10.59
N ASP A 344 64.72 13.08 -11.91
CA ASP A 344 65.69 12.28 -12.73
C ASP A 344 66.21 10.86 -12.33
N ALA A 345 65.98 9.86 -13.22
CA ALA A 345 66.99 9.28 -14.14
C ALA A 345 66.70 7.83 -14.63
N ALA A 346 66.48 7.71 -15.95
CA ALA A 346 66.91 6.67 -16.91
C ALA A 346 66.68 5.15 -16.67
N ALA A 347 65.82 4.53 -17.50
CA ALA A 347 66.18 3.37 -18.34
C ALA A 347 65.18 3.13 -19.50
N LYS A 348 65.74 3.03 -20.71
CA LYS A 348 65.19 2.62 -22.04
C LYS A 348 64.62 1.16 -22.01
N VAL A 349 63.76 0.61 -22.88
CA VAL A 349 63.12 0.91 -24.19
C VAL A 349 62.10 -0.21 -24.49
N ALA A 350 60.98 0.09 -25.18
CA ALA A 350 60.35 -0.66 -26.30
C ALA A 350 58.90 -0.17 -26.52
N LYS A 351 58.64 0.82 -27.38
CA LYS A 351 58.38 0.77 -28.84
C LYS A 351 57.02 0.15 -29.22
N THR A 352 56.02 1.00 -29.49
CA THR A 352 55.20 0.99 -30.73
C THR A 352 54.57 2.37 -30.92
N ASP A 353 54.58 2.80 -32.19
CA ASP A 353 54.39 4.17 -32.66
C ASP A 353 52.97 4.73 -32.60
N ASP A 354 52.99 6.05 -32.52
CA ASP A 354 51.97 7.09 -32.46
C ASP A 354 51.63 7.58 -33.88
N THR A 355 50.36 7.90 -34.17
CA THR A 355 50.02 9.10 -34.96
C THR A 355 48.55 9.54 -34.83
N SER A 356 48.40 10.75 -34.29
CA SER A 356 47.52 11.88 -34.66
C SER A 356 46.01 11.92 -34.34
N ASN A 357 45.71 12.72 -33.31
CA ASN A 357 44.85 13.92 -33.30
C ASN A 357 43.78 14.10 -34.41
N GLN A 358 42.52 14.31 -34.01
CA GLN A 358 41.80 15.58 -34.30
C GLN A 358 40.46 15.74 -33.58
N PHE A 359 40.16 17.02 -33.28
CA PHE A 359 38.92 17.65 -32.86
C PHE A 359 37.67 17.25 -33.67
N ASN A 360 36.48 17.18 -33.03
CA ASN A 360 35.37 18.12 -33.31
C ASN A 360 34.10 17.92 -32.47
N ASN A 361 33.49 19.06 -32.11
CA ASN A 361 32.10 19.26 -31.70
C ASN A 361 31.10 18.75 -32.75
N VAL A 362 29.95 18.19 -32.36
CA VAL A 362 28.66 18.37 -33.07
C VAL A 362 27.47 18.26 -32.08
N TYR A 363 26.57 19.23 -32.22
CA TYR A 363 25.19 19.38 -31.71
C TYR A 363 24.22 18.27 -32.16
N ASP A 364 23.25 17.91 -31.33
CA ASP A 364 21.82 17.71 -31.69
C ASP A 364 21.05 17.43 -30.37
N GLY A 365 19.88 17.97 -30.04
CA GLY A 365 18.80 18.44 -30.91
C GLY A 365 17.55 17.59 -30.69
N THR A 366 16.77 17.98 -29.70
CA THR A 366 15.29 17.92 -29.64
C THR A 366 14.53 16.57 -29.63
N THR A 367 13.63 16.51 -28.64
CA THR A 367 12.25 15.95 -28.63
C THR A 367 12.01 14.46 -28.86
N ASP A 368 11.29 13.83 -27.93
CA ASP A 368 9.95 13.33 -28.27
C ASP A 368 9.05 13.05 -27.05
N TYR A 369 7.83 13.55 -27.14
CA TYR A 369 6.65 13.21 -26.35
C TYR A 369 5.82 12.19 -27.15
N SER A 370 5.55 11.01 -26.60
CA SER A 370 4.33 10.18 -26.83
C SER A 370 4.54 8.81 -26.16
N ALA A 371 3.70 8.35 -25.23
CA ALA A 371 2.32 7.85 -25.36
C ALA A 371 2.18 6.52 -26.13
N ILE A 372 2.00 5.44 -25.34
CA ILE A 372 1.04 4.33 -25.53
C ILE A 372 1.34 3.23 -26.58
N ALA A 373 1.35 2.00 -26.02
CA ALA A 373 0.98 0.68 -26.58
C ALA A 373 1.97 -0.12 -27.46
N GLY A 374 2.08 -1.41 -27.10
CA GLY A 374 2.12 -2.49 -28.09
C GLY A 374 3.27 -3.51 -27.98
N TYR A 375 2.94 -4.70 -27.49
CA TYR A 375 3.45 -6.04 -27.87
C TYR A 375 4.98 -6.30 -27.82
N ALA A 376 5.46 -7.09 -26.85
CA ALA A 376 5.52 -8.57 -26.84
C ALA A 376 6.75 -9.16 -27.55
N ALA A 377 7.50 -9.97 -26.79
CA ALA A 377 8.07 -11.28 -27.14
C ALA A 377 9.53 -11.40 -26.67
N ASN A 378 9.77 -12.27 -25.69
CA ASN A 378 10.80 -13.27 -25.92
C ASN A 378 10.40 -14.60 -25.27
N SER A 379 10.29 -15.58 -26.15
CA SER A 379 9.84 -16.94 -25.90
C SER A 379 11.02 -17.80 -25.46
N ALA A 380 10.82 -18.64 -24.45
CA ALA A 380 11.58 -19.87 -24.29
C ALA A 380 10.58 -21.01 -24.02
N TYR A 381 10.49 -21.91 -24.99
CA TYR A 381 9.63 -23.09 -25.00
C TYR A 381 10.18 -24.16 -24.04
N ASN A 382 9.30 -24.81 -23.26
CA ASN A 382 9.20 -26.27 -23.29
C ASN A 382 7.82 -26.76 -22.82
N TYR A 383 7.30 -27.74 -23.54
CA TYR A 383 6.00 -28.40 -23.42
C TYR A 383 6.00 -29.44 -22.28
N ASN A 384 4.93 -29.51 -21.47
CA ASN A 384 4.10 -30.72 -21.37
C ASN A 384 2.77 -30.44 -20.64
N THR A 385 1.70 -31.02 -21.18
CA THR A 385 0.28 -30.86 -20.87
C THR A 385 -0.16 -31.58 -19.58
N THR A 386 -1.14 -31.05 -18.83
CA THR A 386 -2.44 -31.69 -18.46
C THR A 386 -3.31 -30.77 -17.57
N ALA A 387 -4.52 -30.45 -18.07
CA ALA A 387 -5.77 -29.95 -17.47
C ALA A 387 -5.78 -29.07 -16.18
N GLN A 388 -6.23 -27.83 -16.36
CA GLN A 388 -6.32 -26.74 -15.39
C GLN A 388 -7.80 -26.48 -14.99
N TRP A 389 -8.08 -26.41 -13.68
CA TRP A 389 -9.19 -25.62 -13.12
C TRP A 389 -8.58 -24.45 -12.32
N PRO A 390 -9.19 -23.26 -12.28
CA PRO A 390 -8.51 -22.04 -11.84
C PRO A 390 -8.26 -22.08 -10.34
N GLY A 391 -6.99 -22.16 -9.95
CA GLY A 391 -6.59 -21.95 -8.57
C GLY A 391 -6.90 -20.53 -8.14
N TYR A 392 -7.22 -20.36 -6.85
CA TYR A 392 -7.07 -19.12 -6.11
C TYR A 392 -5.59 -18.72 -6.11
N GLY A 393 -5.08 -18.34 -7.28
CA GLY A 393 -4.01 -17.38 -7.36
C GLY A 393 -4.51 -16.12 -6.68
N THR A 394 -3.60 -15.38 -6.07
CA THR A 394 -3.79 -14.03 -5.57
C THR A 394 -4.37 -13.14 -6.66
N ALA A 395 -5.67 -13.26 -6.91
CA ALA A 395 -6.47 -12.26 -7.55
C ALA A 395 -6.52 -11.14 -6.52
N GLN A 396 -5.57 -10.21 -6.67
CA GLN A 396 -5.90 -8.84 -6.38
C GLN A 396 -7.18 -8.54 -7.16
N GLN A 397 -8.32 -8.74 -6.51
CA GLN A 397 -9.39 -7.77 -6.62
C GLN A 397 -8.73 -6.40 -6.52
N PRO A 398 -9.21 -5.36 -7.22
CA PRO A 398 -8.76 -4.00 -6.98
C PRO A 398 -9.27 -3.58 -5.59
N GLY A 399 -8.82 -4.26 -4.53
CA GLY A 399 -8.76 -3.73 -3.19
C GLY A 399 -8.01 -2.43 -3.37
N TYR A 400 -8.70 -1.34 -3.07
CA TYR A 400 -8.16 -0.02 -3.21
C TYR A 400 -6.74 -0.01 -2.64
N ASN A 401 -5.73 0.00 -3.53
CA ASN A 401 -4.33 -0.13 -3.17
C ASN A 401 -3.83 1.21 -2.62
N TYR A 402 -4.42 1.58 -1.48
CA TYR A 402 -4.00 2.71 -0.67
C TYR A 402 -2.68 2.41 0.04
N GLY A 403 -2.28 1.13 0.12
CA GLY A 403 -0.98 0.72 0.65
C GLY A 403 0.18 1.33 -0.13
N ASN A 404 0.22 1.16 -1.46
CA ASN A 404 1.31 1.74 -2.26
C ASN A 404 1.23 3.27 -2.38
N TRP A 405 0.03 3.85 -2.49
CA TRP A 405 -0.11 5.30 -2.63
C TRP A 405 0.22 6.07 -1.35
N TYR A 406 0.03 5.46 -0.18
CA TYR A 406 0.33 6.10 1.11
C TYR A 406 1.61 5.60 1.78
N GLN A 407 2.15 4.41 1.48
CA GLN A 407 3.48 4.04 1.98
C GLN A 407 4.58 4.97 1.46
N GLN A 408 4.43 5.50 0.24
CA GLN A 408 5.38 6.47 -0.32
C GLN A 408 5.28 7.87 0.31
N TYR A 409 4.16 8.20 0.97
CA TYR A 409 3.88 9.53 1.52
C TYR A 409 3.64 9.58 3.04
N GLY A 410 3.50 8.44 3.72
CA GLY A 410 3.11 8.36 5.14
C GLY A 410 4.18 7.74 6.05
N GLN A 411 5.05 6.87 5.52
CA GLN A 411 6.16 6.31 6.31
C GLN A 411 7.30 7.33 6.54
N THR A 412 7.40 8.37 5.70
CA THR A 412 8.43 9.41 5.82
C THR A 412 8.10 10.52 6.80
N TYR A 413 6.88 10.56 7.35
CA TYR A 413 6.39 11.67 8.19
C TYR A 413 5.71 11.20 9.48
N ALA A 414 5.90 9.95 9.88
CA ALA A 414 5.56 9.47 11.21
C ALA A 414 6.81 9.60 12.09
N HIS A 415 6.80 10.55 13.03
CA HIS A 415 7.75 10.61 14.14
C HIS A 415 7.15 9.97 15.38
#